data_AF-A0A174BPW5-F1
#
_entry.id   AF-A0A174BPW5-F1
#
_cell.length_a   1.000
_cell.length_b   1.000
_cell.length_c   1.000
_cell.angle_alpha   90.00
_cell.angle_beta   90.00
_cell.angle_gamma   90.00
#
_symmetry.space_group_name_H-M   'P 1'
#
loop_
_entity.id
_entity.type
_entity.pdbx_description
1 polymer ?
#
loop_
_entity_poly.entity_id
_entity_poly.type
_entity_poly.pdbx_seq_one_letter_code
_entity_poly.pdbx_strand_id
1 'polypeptide(L)'
;MSGQPVKIKRRVKRNHKIRNFEAYYARLNLKRGRGRTIVTILSLVMSISVFVALQSFTALLDTSSSVQDMYFSDYAITNETVGIPAEAIKALKENDAVENISATRLSVFMPGDGDVLPFETDLSVQSHESLQLVNVDEAGLQIYAPNLSDQDKQALRDGTGCLVKNPISFSYGDTTVQQTNLAVGDLIQLGDKTVRVLGLIDTAITINNDGFINGVQLIVNDEIYCSLLGNDSYQKSILHYRITPIQILLKTGWITGAANIRGRIGFPISKAVMRWQRALNKSKCCAGC
;
A
#
# COMPACT_ATOMS: atom_id res chain seq x y z
N MET A 1 19.29 -57.89 75.20
CA MET A 1 19.35 -57.48 73.78
C MET A 1 20.33 -56.31 73.68
N SER A 2 21.49 -56.54 73.08
CA SER A 2 22.59 -55.56 72.96
C SER A 2 22.42 -54.76 71.66
N GLY A 3 22.14 -53.46 71.77
CA GLY A 3 22.06 -52.56 70.62
C GLY A 3 23.43 -52.06 70.20
N GLN A 4 23.78 -52.19 68.92
CA GLN A 4 25.04 -51.67 68.40
C GLN A 4 25.06 -50.13 68.38
N PRO A 5 26.15 -49.48 68.80
CA PRO A 5 26.29 -48.03 68.71
C PRO A 5 26.54 -47.60 67.25
N VAL A 6 25.55 -46.98 66.63
CA VAL A 6 25.69 -46.39 65.29
C VAL A 6 26.54 -45.12 65.36
N LYS A 7 27.70 -45.11 64.70
CA LYS A 7 28.54 -43.92 64.55
C LYS A 7 27.90 -42.93 63.58
N ILE A 8 27.25 -41.90 64.11
CA ILE A 8 26.73 -40.76 63.33
C ILE A 8 27.91 -39.87 62.89
N LYS A 9 28.39 -40.04 61.66
CA LYS A 9 29.37 -39.11 61.05
C LYS A 9 28.65 -37.83 60.60
N ARG A 10 28.66 -36.77 61.42
CA ARG A 10 28.20 -35.43 60.98
C ARG A 10 29.25 -34.81 60.05
N ARG A 11 28.86 -34.56 58.79
CA ARG A 11 29.71 -33.85 57.81
C ARG A 11 29.79 -32.38 58.21
N VAL A 12 30.88 -31.97 58.88
CA VAL A 12 31.12 -30.56 59.22
C VAL A 12 31.36 -29.79 57.92
N LYS A 13 30.39 -28.97 57.50
CA LYS A 13 30.56 -28.07 56.36
C LYS A 13 31.56 -26.97 56.74
N ARG A 14 32.67 -26.87 56.01
CA ARG A 14 33.57 -25.71 56.11
C ARG A 14 32.78 -24.46 55.69
N ASN A 15 32.69 -23.48 56.59
CA ASN A 15 32.09 -22.18 56.28
C ASN A 15 33.02 -21.42 55.34
N HIS A 16 32.52 -21.03 54.17
CA HIS A 16 33.26 -20.15 53.26
C HIS A 16 33.37 -18.74 53.88
N LYS A 17 34.49 -18.04 53.62
CA LYS A 17 34.65 -16.64 54.02
C LYS A 17 33.52 -15.80 53.42
N ILE A 18 32.79 -15.10 54.27
CA ILE A 18 31.72 -14.17 53.89
C ILE A 18 32.41 -12.90 53.39
N ARG A 19 32.29 -12.60 52.09
CA ARG A 19 32.85 -11.36 51.50
C ARG A 19 31.93 -10.15 51.76
N ASN A 20 30.63 -10.33 51.55
CA ASN A 20 29.61 -9.30 51.77
C ASN A 20 28.54 -9.82 52.74
N PHE A 21 28.51 -9.26 53.95
CA PHE A 21 27.63 -9.71 55.02
C PHE A 21 26.14 -9.59 54.65
N GLU A 22 25.77 -8.47 54.03
CA GLU A 22 24.38 -8.18 53.63
C GLU A 22 23.85 -9.19 52.61
N ALA A 23 24.63 -9.47 51.55
CA ALA A 23 24.25 -10.44 50.53
C ALA A 23 24.17 -11.87 51.08
N TYR A 24 25.06 -12.22 52.03
CA TYR A 24 25.02 -13.52 52.70
C TYR A 24 23.77 -13.67 53.58
N TYR A 25 23.41 -12.62 54.32
CA TYR A 25 22.22 -12.61 55.17
C TYR A 25 20.93 -12.59 54.33
N ALA A 26 20.87 -11.80 53.27
CA ALA A 26 19.76 -11.79 52.31
C ALA A 26 19.54 -13.20 51.72
N ARG A 27 20.61 -13.87 51.30
CA ARG A 27 20.54 -15.24 50.76
C ARG A 27 20.01 -16.26 51.78
N LEU A 28 20.41 -16.14 53.06
CA LEU A 28 19.89 -17.00 54.12
C LEU A 28 18.39 -16.78 54.36
N ASN A 29 17.92 -15.53 54.35
CA ASN A 29 16.50 -15.18 54.48
C ASN A 29 15.68 -15.72 53.30
N LEU A 30 16.16 -15.50 52.07
CA LEU A 30 15.51 -16.02 50.86
C LEU A 30 15.43 -17.56 50.85
N LYS A 31 16.40 -18.25 51.45
CA LYS A 31 16.44 -19.71 51.57
C LYS A 31 15.53 -20.27 52.68
N ARG A 32 15.16 -19.46 53.67
CA ARG A 32 14.24 -19.85 54.75
C ARG A 32 12.78 -19.77 54.29
N GLY A 33 12.45 -18.80 53.44
CA GLY A 33 11.10 -18.57 52.90
C GLY A 33 10.92 -19.03 51.45
N ARG A 34 11.42 -20.21 51.05
CA ARG A 34 11.51 -20.63 49.64
C ARG A 34 10.22 -20.45 48.84
N GLY A 35 9.06 -20.78 49.40
CA GLY A 35 7.77 -20.63 48.72
C GLY A 35 7.46 -19.16 48.37
N ARG A 36 7.56 -18.25 49.35
CA ARG A 36 7.29 -16.82 49.13
C ARG A 36 8.29 -16.21 48.15
N THR A 37 9.56 -16.55 48.29
CA THR A 37 10.62 -16.09 47.37
C THR A 37 10.36 -16.54 45.93
N ILE A 38 9.94 -17.80 45.72
CA ILE A 38 9.65 -18.33 44.38
C ILE A 38 8.46 -17.60 43.76
N VAL A 39 7.38 -17.36 44.52
CA VAL A 39 6.20 -16.64 44.04
C VAL A 39 6.58 -15.22 43.58
N THR A 40 7.37 -14.48 44.37
CA THR A 40 7.81 -13.13 44.02
C THR A 40 8.72 -13.11 42.78
N ILE A 41 9.62 -14.08 42.64
CA ILE A 41 10.48 -14.19 41.46
C ILE A 41 9.64 -14.51 40.22
N LEU A 42 8.71 -15.46 40.33
CA LEU A 42 7.82 -15.84 39.22
C LEU A 42 6.94 -14.67 38.77
N SER A 43 6.39 -13.88 39.70
CA SER A 43 5.59 -12.70 39.33
C SER A 43 6.41 -11.64 38.59
N LEU A 44 7.67 -11.44 39.00
CA LEU A 44 8.56 -10.49 38.34
C LEU A 44 9.00 -10.98 36.96
N VAL A 45 9.34 -12.26 36.83
CA VAL A 45 9.70 -12.87 35.54
C VAL A 45 8.53 -12.83 34.56
N MET A 46 7.31 -13.16 35.02
CA MET A 46 6.11 -13.12 34.17
C MET A 46 5.83 -11.71 33.64
N SER A 47 5.96 -10.69 34.50
CA SER A 47 5.82 -9.28 34.09
C SER A 47 6.82 -8.89 33.01
N ILE A 48 8.10 -9.23 33.18
CA ILE A 48 9.16 -8.88 32.22
C ILE A 48 8.96 -9.65 30.92
N SER A 49 8.64 -10.94 30.99
CA SER A 49 8.43 -11.76 29.78
C SER A 49 7.23 -11.30 28.97
N VAL A 50 6.12 -10.94 29.63
CA VAL A 50 4.93 -10.42 28.92
C VAL A 50 5.22 -9.07 28.29
N PHE A 51 5.94 -8.18 28.98
CA PHE A 51 6.34 -6.88 28.43
C PHE A 51 7.24 -7.02 27.20
N VAL A 52 8.27 -7.87 27.27
CA VAL A 52 9.17 -8.13 26.12
C VAL A 52 8.41 -8.82 24.99
N ALA A 53 7.53 -9.77 25.29
CA ALA A 53 6.70 -10.43 24.29
C ALA A 53 5.77 -9.43 23.59
N LEU A 54 5.10 -8.56 24.34
CA LEU A 54 4.26 -7.50 23.79
C LEU A 54 5.08 -6.55 22.91
N GLN A 55 6.25 -6.09 23.37
CA GLN A 55 7.12 -5.23 22.55
C GLN A 55 7.62 -5.92 21.28
N SER A 56 7.97 -7.21 21.35
CA SER A 56 8.39 -7.96 20.16
C SER A 56 7.24 -8.18 19.18
N PHE A 57 6.02 -8.39 19.69
CA PHE A 57 4.84 -8.58 18.87
C PHE A 57 4.38 -7.26 18.26
N THR A 58 4.40 -6.17 19.03
CA THR A 58 4.15 -4.82 18.49
C THR A 58 5.22 -4.40 17.52
N ALA A 59 6.50 -4.74 17.74
CA ALA A 59 7.55 -4.44 16.76
C ALA A 59 7.38 -5.22 15.46
N LEU A 60 6.96 -6.50 15.52
CA LEU A 60 6.62 -7.27 14.32
C LEU A 60 5.35 -6.73 13.63
N LEU A 61 4.34 -6.30 14.40
CA LEU A 61 3.17 -5.60 13.85
C LEU A 61 3.53 -4.21 13.30
N ASP A 62 4.49 -3.50 13.88
CA ASP A 62 5.00 -2.22 13.37
C ASP A 62 5.83 -2.43 12.09
N THR A 63 6.50 -3.57 11.92
CA THR A 63 7.06 -3.92 10.60
C THR A 63 5.99 -4.24 9.56
N SER A 64 4.81 -4.75 9.95
CA SER A 64 3.64 -4.76 9.04
C SER A 64 3.06 -3.36 8.81
N SER A 65 3.37 -2.39 9.68
CA SER A 65 3.03 -0.98 9.49
C SER A 65 3.96 -0.26 8.50
N SER A 66 5.11 -0.84 8.16
CA SER A 66 5.87 -0.43 6.96
C SER A 66 5.11 -0.69 5.65
N VAL A 67 4.06 -1.54 5.69
CA VAL A 67 3.08 -1.67 4.61
C VAL A 67 2.04 -0.54 4.71
N GLN A 68 1.74 -0.02 5.92
CA GLN A 68 0.87 1.14 6.11
C GLN A 68 1.50 2.47 5.69
N ASP A 69 2.83 2.62 5.69
CA ASP A 69 3.50 3.78 5.05
C ASP A 69 3.30 3.80 3.52
N MET A 70 2.88 2.69 2.93
CA MET A 70 2.45 2.59 1.54
C MET A 70 0.97 2.97 1.34
N TYR A 71 0.19 3.13 2.42
CA TYR A 71 -1.27 3.37 2.36
C TYR A 71 -1.75 4.61 3.15
N PHE A 72 -0.95 5.18 4.05
CA PHE A 72 -1.29 6.44 4.71
C PHE A 72 -0.74 7.62 3.91
N SER A 73 -1.68 8.46 3.49
CA SER A 73 -1.54 9.78 2.84
C SER A 73 -1.73 9.82 1.32
N ASP A 74 -2.17 8.75 0.66
CA ASP A 74 -2.57 8.82 -0.75
C ASP A 74 -4.07 9.02 -0.85
N TYR A 75 -4.48 10.26 -1.11
CA TYR A 75 -5.86 10.53 -1.51
C TYR A 75 -5.98 10.21 -3.00
N ALA A 76 -6.87 9.29 -3.35
CA ALA A 76 -7.20 8.95 -4.72
C ALA A 76 -8.48 9.69 -5.14
N ILE A 77 -8.37 10.57 -6.14
CA ILE A 77 -9.54 11.17 -6.79
C ILE A 77 -9.79 10.40 -8.07
N THR A 78 -10.98 9.80 -8.18
CA THR A 78 -11.39 9.09 -9.39
C THR A 78 -12.60 9.77 -10.01
N ASN A 79 -12.54 9.95 -11.32
CA ASN A 79 -13.63 10.51 -12.11
C ASN A 79 -13.75 9.66 -13.38
N GLU A 80 -14.96 9.14 -13.61
CA GLU A 80 -15.26 8.21 -14.71
C GLU A 80 -16.09 8.83 -15.82
N THR A 81 -16.61 10.05 -15.63
CA THR A 81 -17.67 10.61 -16.49
C THR A 81 -17.33 11.97 -17.09
N VAL A 82 -16.80 12.91 -16.30
CA VAL A 82 -16.49 14.28 -16.78
C VAL A 82 -14.99 14.47 -16.98
N GLY A 83 -14.20 13.61 -16.35
CA GLY A 83 -12.76 13.70 -16.28
C GLY A 83 -12.24 14.84 -15.39
N ILE A 84 -10.96 14.77 -15.04
CA ILE A 84 -10.27 15.83 -14.32
C ILE A 84 -9.59 16.73 -15.36
N PRO A 85 -9.83 18.06 -15.38
CA PRO A 85 -9.13 18.93 -16.31
C PRO A 85 -7.66 19.06 -15.92
N ALA A 86 -6.76 19.13 -16.91
CA ALA A 86 -5.32 19.28 -16.68
C ALA A 86 -4.97 20.53 -15.85
N GLU A 87 -5.77 21.60 -15.96
CA GLU A 87 -5.63 22.82 -15.15
C GLU A 87 -5.83 22.56 -13.65
N ALA A 88 -6.79 21.71 -13.27
CA ALA A 88 -7.01 21.36 -11.88
C ALA A 88 -5.84 20.56 -11.31
N ILE A 89 -5.21 19.71 -12.12
CA ILE A 89 -4.00 18.97 -11.72
C ILE A 89 -2.83 19.93 -11.54
N LYS A 90 -2.66 20.92 -12.42
CA LYS A 90 -1.62 21.97 -12.24
C LYS A 90 -1.85 22.76 -10.95
N ALA A 91 -3.09 23.19 -10.68
CA ALA A 91 -3.43 23.90 -9.45
C ALA A 91 -3.17 23.06 -8.18
N LEU A 92 -3.35 21.73 -8.26
CA LEU A 92 -3.00 20.82 -7.17
C LEU A 92 -1.47 20.67 -7.03
N LYS A 93 -0.71 20.62 -8.15
CA LYS A 93 0.77 20.56 -8.13
C LYS A 93 1.40 21.82 -7.55
N GLU A 94 0.78 22.97 -7.74
CA GLU A 94 1.25 24.27 -7.21
C GLU A 94 0.91 24.47 -5.73
N ASN A 95 0.15 23.57 -5.11
CA ASN A 95 -0.25 23.70 -3.72
C ASN A 95 0.84 23.17 -2.78
N ASP A 96 1.37 24.03 -1.91
CA ASP A 96 2.43 23.69 -0.94
C ASP A 96 2.06 22.54 0.02
N ALA A 97 0.76 22.28 0.21
CA ALA A 97 0.30 21.15 1.02
C ALA A 97 0.48 19.80 0.31
N VAL A 98 0.72 19.78 -1.00
CA VAL A 98 0.83 18.56 -1.80
C VAL A 98 2.30 18.27 -2.09
N GLU A 99 2.77 17.14 -1.58
CA GLU A 99 4.15 16.65 -1.72
C GLU A 99 4.40 16.04 -3.11
N ASN A 100 3.45 15.24 -3.59
CA ASN A 100 3.56 14.58 -4.88
C ASN A 100 2.17 14.33 -5.48
N ILE A 101 2.10 14.34 -6.81
CA ILE A 101 0.90 14.01 -7.58
C ILE A 101 1.26 13.02 -8.68
N SER A 102 0.63 11.84 -8.62
CA SER A 102 0.64 10.86 -9.70
C SER A 102 -0.71 10.81 -10.38
N ALA A 103 -0.71 10.68 -11.69
CA ALA A 103 -1.90 10.55 -12.50
C ALA A 103 -1.80 9.30 -13.37
N THR A 104 -2.85 8.48 -13.34
CA THR A 104 -3.01 7.32 -14.23
C THR A 104 -4.28 7.51 -15.03
N ARG A 105 -4.24 7.29 -16.34
CA ARG A 105 -5.41 7.29 -17.23
C ARG A 105 -5.61 5.89 -17.84
N LEU A 106 -6.85 5.43 -17.93
CA LEU A 106 -7.20 4.13 -18.50
C LEU A 106 -8.44 4.26 -19.38
N SER A 107 -8.30 3.87 -20.64
CA SER A 107 -9.41 3.69 -21.58
C SER A 107 -9.52 2.22 -21.94
N VAL A 108 -10.74 1.68 -21.91
CA VAL A 108 -11.03 0.28 -22.22
C VAL A 108 -12.00 0.26 -23.38
N PHE A 109 -11.65 -0.52 -24.40
CA PHE A 109 -12.47 -0.77 -25.59
C PHE A 109 -12.72 -2.26 -25.72
N MET A 110 -13.91 -2.64 -26.18
CA MET A 110 -14.30 -4.01 -26.38
C MET A 110 -14.78 -4.21 -27.83
N PRO A 111 -13.85 -4.33 -28.79
CA PRO A 111 -14.20 -4.40 -30.22
C PRO A 111 -15.16 -5.54 -30.56
N GLY A 112 -15.07 -6.67 -29.85
CA GLY A 112 -15.98 -7.80 -30.00
C GLY A 112 -17.43 -7.51 -29.62
N ASP A 113 -17.67 -6.54 -28.74
CA ASP A 113 -19.00 -6.08 -28.34
C ASP A 113 -19.53 -4.95 -29.25
N GLY A 114 -18.78 -4.61 -30.30
CA GLY A 114 -19.15 -3.59 -31.28
C GLY A 114 -18.63 -2.19 -30.98
N ASP A 115 -17.72 -2.04 -30.02
CA ASP A 115 -17.04 -0.76 -29.78
C ASP A 115 -16.23 -0.35 -31.01
N VAL A 116 -16.44 0.87 -31.49
CA VAL A 116 -15.63 1.46 -32.55
C VAL A 116 -14.43 2.14 -31.89
N LEU A 117 -13.22 1.71 -32.26
CA LEU A 117 -12.00 2.35 -31.79
C LEU A 117 -11.92 3.79 -32.32
N PRO A 118 -11.54 4.77 -31.48
CA PRO A 118 -11.44 6.17 -31.91
C PRO A 118 -10.20 6.46 -32.76
N PHE A 119 -9.35 5.45 -33.02
CA PHE A 119 -8.13 5.53 -33.80
C PHE A 119 -7.90 4.25 -34.59
N GLU A 120 -7.13 4.35 -35.66
CA GLU A 120 -6.71 3.21 -36.49
C GLU A 120 -5.58 2.42 -35.81
N THR A 121 -5.60 1.10 -35.92
CA THR A 121 -4.52 0.25 -35.42
C THR A 121 -4.42 -1.04 -36.24
N ASP A 122 -3.20 -1.57 -36.37
CA ASP A 122 -2.93 -2.87 -37.00
C ASP A 122 -3.11 -4.05 -36.02
N LEU A 123 -3.44 -3.78 -34.76
CA LEU A 123 -3.73 -4.80 -33.75
C LEU A 123 -5.08 -5.47 -34.01
N SER A 124 -5.02 -6.76 -34.37
CA SER A 124 -6.21 -7.61 -34.47
C SER A 124 -6.45 -8.35 -33.14
N VAL A 125 -7.10 -7.70 -32.18
CA VAL A 125 -7.55 -8.35 -30.93
C VAL A 125 -8.67 -9.35 -31.19
N GLN A 126 -8.75 -10.41 -30.38
CA GLN A 126 -9.82 -11.40 -30.50
C GLN A 126 -11.17 -10.83 -30.05
N SER A 127 -12.28 -11.41 -30.52
CA SER A 127 -13.64 -10.95 -30.17
C SER A 127 -13.99 -11.06 -28.68
N HIS A 128 -13.24 -11.84 -27.90
CA HIS A 128 -13.43 -12.01 -26.47
C HIS A 128 -12.36 -11.26 -25.64
N GLU A 129 -11.54 -10.43 -26.30
CA GLU A 129 -10.49 -9.63 -25.68
C GLU A 129 -10.87 -8.15 -25.71
N SER A 130 -10.46 -7.44 -24.66
CA SER A 130 -10.47 -5.98 -24.64
C SER A 130 -9.17 -5.40 -25.19
N LEU A 131 -9.24 -4.21 -25.78
CA LEU A 131 -8.08 -3.37 -26.04
C LEU A 131 -8.09 -2.23 -25.03
N GLN A 132 -7.03 -2.11 -24.24
CA GLN A 132 -6.92 -1.11 -23.19
C GLN A 132 -5.74 -0.20 -23.48
N LEU A 133 -5.97 1.11 -23.40
CA LEU A 133 -4.94 2.12 -23.52
C LEU A 133 -4.71 2.76 -22.17
N VAL A 134 -3.46 2.82 -21.73
CA VAL A 134 -3.07 3.33 -20.42
C VAL A 134 -1.98 4.36 -20.56
N ASN A 135 -2.11 5.42 -19.77
CA ASN A 135 -1.01 6.32 -19.49
C ASN A 135 -0.75 6.37 -17.99
N VAL A 136 0.52 6.24 -17.62
CA VAL A 136 0.99 6.40 -16.24
C VAL A 136 2.09 7.44 -16.20
N ASP A 137 2.17 8.14 -15.08
CA ASP A 137 3.30 9.02 -14.80
C ASP A 137 4.57 8.23 -14.44
N GLU A 138 5.67 8.96 -14.26
CA GLU A 138 6.98 8.36 -13.97
C GLU A 138 7.00 7.59 -12.64
N ALA A 139 6.26 8.08 -11.63
CA ALA A 139 6.12 7.38 -10.36
C ALA A 139 5.36 6.06 -10.53
N GLY A 140 4.24 6.05 -11.27
CA GLY A 140 3.51 4.83 -11.60
C GLY A 140 4.35 3.85 -12.42
N LEU A 141 5.13 4.33 -13.38
CA LEU A 141 6.00 3.49 -14.20
C LEU A 141 7.04 2.74 -13.36
N GLN A 142 7.60 3.37 -12.32
CA GLN A 142 8.55 2.72 -11.42
C GLN A 142 7.91 1.61 -10.58
N ILE A 143 6.59 1.67 -10.34
CA ILE A 143 5.82 0.64 -9.64
C ILE A 143 5.50 -0.54 -10.57
N TYR A 144 4.99 -0.25 -11.78
CA TYR A 144 4.50 -1.29 -12.70
C TYR A 144 5.60 -1.93 -13.55
N ALA A 145 6.69 -1.20 -13.81
CA ALA A 145 7.83 -1.66 -14.61
C ALA A 145 9.18 -1.27 -13.96
N PRO A 146 9.49 -1.80 -12.75
CA PRO A 146 10.68 -1.40 -11.99
C PRO A 146 12.00 -1.74 -12.69
N ASN A 147 12.00 -2.75 -13.57
CA ASN A 147 13.18 -3.28 -14.25
C ASN A 147 13.42 -2.67 -15.63
N LEU A 148 12.68 -1.61 -15.99
CA LEU A 148 12.82 -0.98 -17.31
C LEU A 148 14.15 -0.22 -17.41
N SER A 149 14.88 -0.43 -18.50
CA SER A 149 16.17 0.25 -18.74
C SER A 149 15.97 1.76 -18.93
N ASP A 150 17.00 2.57 -18.67
CA ASP A 150 16.91 4.03 -18.88
C ASP A 150 16.67 4.38 -20.36
N GLN A 151 17.21 3.57 -21.28
CA GLN A 151 16.96 3.72 -22.72
C GLN A 151 15.49 3.47 -23.06
N ASP A 152 14.89 2.42 -22.50
CA ASP A 152 13.47 2.09 -22.75
C ASP A 152 12.54 3.10 -22.07
N LYS A 153 12.91 3.59 -20.87
CA LYS A 153 12.21 4.71 -20.22
C LYS A 153 12.20 5.95 -21.11
N GLN A 154 13.32 6.27 -21.75
CA GLN A 154 13.41 7.40 -22.67
C GLN A 154 12.59 7.14 -23.95
N ALA A 155 12.68 5.95 -24.54
CA ALA A 155 11.91 5.59 -25.73
C ALA A 155 10.39 5.65 -25.48
N LEU A 156 9.94 5.25 -24.28
CA LEU A 156 8.56 5.40 -23.84
C LEU A 156 8.19 6.89 -23.76
N ARG A 157 9.00 7.74 -23.10
CA ARG A 157 8.74 9.19 -23.00
C ARG A 157 8.64 9.87 -24.36
N ASP A 158 9.56 9.54 -25.27
CA ASP A 158 9.62 10.09 -26.62
C ASP A 158 8.48 9.59 -27.52
N GLY A 159 7.66 8.65 -27.04
CA GLY A 159 6.55 8.07 -27.80
C GLY A 159 7.01 7.18 -28.95
N THR A 160 8.22 6.62 -28.87
CA THR A 160 8.75 5.67 -29.87
C THR A 160 8.56 4.21 -29.45
N GLY A 161 8.18 3.98 -28.19
CA GLY A 161 7.84 2.65 -27.70
C GLY A 161 6.70 2.63 -26.69
N CYS A 162 6.23 1.42 -26.41
CA CYS A 162 5.15 1.12 -25.48
C CYS A 162 5.48 -0.12 -24.64
N LEU A 163 4.83 -0.25 -23.49
CA LEU A 163 4.82 -1.52 -22.74
C LEU A 163 3.50 -2.23 -22.99
N VAL A 164 3.51 -3.56 -22.91
CA VAL A 164 2.34 -4.37 -23.21
C VAL A 164 2.07 -5.36 -22.08
N LYS A 165 0.82 -5.44 -21.66
CA LYS A 165 0.29 -6.61 -20.96
C LYS A 165 -0.49 -7.46 -21.95
N ASN A 166 -0.07 -8.71 -22.13
CA ASN A 166 -0.82 -9.67 -22.91
C ASN A 166 -2.04 -10.21 -22.14
N PRO A 167 -3.06 -10.70 -22.86
CA PRO A 167 -4.20 -11.41 -22.29
C PRO A 167 -3.74 -12.58 -21.41
N ILE A 168 -4.58 -12.90 -20.42
CA ILE A 168 -4.42 -14.09 -19.59
C ILE A 168 -4.91 -15.28 -20.39
N SER A 169 -4.04 -16.29 -20.55
CA SER A 169 -4.39 -17.53 -21.20
C SER A 169 -5.42 -18.30 -20.39
N PHE A 170 -6.45 -18.80 -21.06
CA PHE A 170 -7.43 -19.70 -20.47
C PHE A 170 -7.79 -20.81 -21.46
N SER A 171 -8.21 -21.95 -20.90
CA SER A 171 -8.67 -23.11 -21.66
C SER A 171 -10.09 -23.47 -21.25
N TYR A 172 -10.84 -24.02 -22.19
CA TYR A 172 -12.14 -24.60 -21.94
C TYR A 172 -12.08 -26.10 -22.25
N GLY A 173 -12.14 -26.93 -21.20
CA GLY A 173 -11.82 -28.35 -21.30
C GLY A 173 -10.37 -28.56 -21.76
N ASP A 174 -10.18 -29.36 -22.81
CA ASP A 174 -8.87 -29.67 -23.40
C ASP A 174 -8.43 -28.68 -24.49
N THR A 175 -9.21 -27.62 -24.74
CA THR A 175 -8.96 -26.66 -25.82
C THR A 175 -8.46 -25.34 -25.25
N THR A 176 -7.23 -24.96 -25.59
CA THR A 176 -6.70 -23.63 -25.30
C THR A 176 -7.36 -22.60 -26.23
N VAL A 177 -7.88 -21.52 -25.66
CA VAL A 177 -8.48 -20.45 -26.44
C VAL A 177 -7.36 -19.64 -27.10
N GLN A 178 -7.52 -19.32 -28.39
CA GLN A 178 -6.58 -18.45 -29.09
C GLN A 178 -6.65 -17.04 -28.49
N GLN A 179 -5.48 -16.43 -28.31
CA GLN A 179 -5.34 -15.10 -27.73
C GLN A 179 -4.31 -14.29 -28.50
N THR A 180 -4.41 -12.98 -28.40
CA THR A 180 -3.38 -12.07 -28.89
C THR A 180 -2.11 -12.23 -28.06
N ASN A 181 -0.95 -12.26 -28.71
CA ASN A 181 0.32 -12.43 -28.02
C ASN A 181 1.39 -11.56 -28.69
N LEU A 182 1.73 -10.45 -28.03
CA LEU A 182 2.75 -9.51 -28.47
C LEU A 182 4.09 -9.82 -27.79
N ALA A 183 5.18 -9.63 -28.52
CA ALA A 183 6.54 -9.84 -28.06
C ALA A 183 7.33 -8.54 -28.02
N VAL A 184 8.39 -8.53 -27.20
CA VAL A 184 9.35 -7.42 -27.17
C VAL A 184 10.00 -7.29 -28.54
N GLY A 185 9.95 -6.08 -29.09
CA GLY A 185 10.47 -5.76 -30.42
C GLY A 185 9.41 -5.63 -31.50
N ASP A 186 8.19 -6.09 -31.26
CA ASP A 186 7.07 -5.94 -32.22
C ASP A 186 6.77 -4.46 -32.47
N LEU A 187 6.31 -4.16 -33.68
CA LEU A 187 5.87 -2.82 -34.08
C LEU A 187 4.34 -2.81 -34.12
N ILE A 188 3.77 -1.78 -33.50
CA ILE A 188 2.33 -1.58 -33.42
C ILE A 188 2.02 -0.21 -34.01
N GLN A 189 1.06 -0.15 -34.91
CA GLN A 189 0.51 1.09 -35.41
C GLN A 189 -0.61 1.58 -34.48
N LEU A 190 -0.46 2.79 -33.97
CA LEU A 190 -1.47 3.50 -33.17
C LEU A 190 -1.72 4.85 -33.83
N GLY A 191 -2.83 4.95 -34.57
CA GLY A 191 -3.15 6.09 -35.43
C GLY A 191 -2.04 6.31 -36.46
N ASP A 192 -1.51 7.53 -36.49
CA ASP A 192 -0.44 7.93 -37.41
C ASP A 192 0.97 7.59 -36.90
N LYS A 193 1.09 6.99 -35.70
CA LYS A 193 2.37 6.67 -35.08
C LYS A 193 2.62 5.17 -35.05
N THR A 194 3.86 4.77 -35.32
CA THR A 194 4.32 3.41 -35.10
C THR A 194 5.16 3.37 -33.83
N VAL A 195 4.77 2.51 -32.89
CA VAL A 195 5.45 2.32 -31.60
C VAL A 195 6.03 0.91 -31.51
N ARG A 196 7.19 0.79 -30.87
CA ARG A 196 7.84 -0.50 -30.62
C ARG A 196 7.47 -1.04 -29.24
N VAL A 197 7.22 -2.34 -29.12
CA VAL A 197 7.04 -2.98 -27.81
C VAL A 197 8.40 -3.09 -27.11
N LEU A 198 8.57 -2.32 -26.04
CA LEU A 198 9.82 -2.24 -25.27
C LEU A 198 9.92 -3.33 -24.21
N GLY A 199 8.78 -3.74 -23.65
CA GLY A 199 8.72 -4.68 -22.54
C GLY A 199 7.31 -5.22 -22.33
N LEU A 200 7.25 -6.41 -21.75
CA LEU A 200 6.01 -7.01 -21.30
C LEU A 200 5.84 -6.77 -19.80
N ILE A 201 4.61 -6.46 -19.37
CA ILE A 201 4.26 -6.35 -17.97
C ILE A 201 3.27 -7.44 -17.56
N ASP A 202 3.48 -8.00 -16.37
CA ASP A 202 2.60 -9.06 -15.85
C ASP A 202 1.41 -8.47 -15.07
N THR A 203 1.60 -7.32 -14.43
CA THR A 203 0.58 -6.67 -13.58
C THR A 203 -0.33 -5.78 -14.43
N ALA A 204 -1.64 -6.00 -14.35
CA ALA A 204 -2.62 -5.11 -14.98
C ALA A 204 -2.73 -3.79 -14.21
N ILE A 205 -2.79 -2.68 -14.96
CA ILE A 205 -3.12 -1.37 -14.40
C ILE A 205 -4.65 -1.26 -14.41
N THR A 206 -5.26 -1.14 -13.24
CA THR A 206 -6.73 -1.02 -13.10
C THR A 206 -7.07 0.24 -12.32
N ILE A 207 -8.23 0.81 -12.61
CA ILE A 207 -8.77 1.95 -11.88
C ILE A 207 -9.84 1.44 -10.90
N ASN A 208 -9.92 2.02 -9.70
CA ASN A 208 -10.95 1.75 -8.69
C ASN A 208 -11.11 0.29 -8.23
N ASN A 209 -10.14 -0.59 -8.48
CA ASN A 209 -10.28 -2.04 -8.31
C ASN A 209 -11.44 -2.65 -9.13
N ASP A 210 -11.77 -2.06 -10.29
CA ASP A 210 -12.81 -2.57 -11.20
C ASP A 210 -12.45 -3.93 -11.84
N GLY A 211 -11.28 -4.46 -11.49
CA GLY A 211 -10.75 -5.70 -12.03
C GLY A 211 -10.15 -5.50 -13.42
N PHE A 212 -9.41 -6.52 -13.86
CA PHE A 212 -8.86 -6.55 -15.20
C PHE A 212 -9.83 -7.27 -16.13
N ILE A 213 -10.31 -6.57 -17.15
CA ILE A 213 -11.03 -7.20 -18.26
C ILE A 213 -9.98 -7.87 -19.15
N ASN A 214 -10.15 -9.16 -19.44
CA ASN A 214 -9.13 -9.90 -20.18
C ASN A 214 -8.90 -9.26 -21.56
N GLY A 215 -7.63 -9.11 -21.95
CA GLY A 215 -7.29 -8.42 -23.20
C GLY A 215 -5.87 -7.90 -23.24
N VAL A 216 -5.59 -7.09 -24.26
CA VAL A 216 -4.30 -6.44 -24.47
C VAL A 216 -4.34 -5.06 -23.81
N GLN A 217 -3.38 -4.77 -22.93
CA GLN A 217 -3.23 -3.44 -22.34
C GLN A 217 -1.92 -2.81 -22.80
N LEU A 218 -2.03 -1.67 -23.48
CA LEU A 218 -0.93 -0.88 -24.01
C LEU A 218 -0.65 0.31 -23.09
N ILE A 219 0.59 0.44 -22.64
CA ILE A 219 1.05 1.55 -21.81
C ILE A 219 1.87 2.47 -22.71
N VAL A 220 1.38 3.69 -22.89
CA VAL A 220 1.93 4.70 -23.79
C VAL A 220 2.20 6.01 -23.04
N ASN A 221 2.96 6.92 -23.65
CA ASN A 221 3.16 8.25 -23.10
C ASN A 221 1.91 9.13 -23.21
N ASP A 222 1.97 10.26 -22.52
CA ASP A 222 0.86 11.22 -22.41
C ASP A 222 0.46 11.77 -23.79
N GLU A 223 1.45 12.07 -24.64
CA GLU A 223 1.22 12.63 -25.96
C GLU A 223 0.47 11.66 -26.88
N ILE A 224 0.89 10.38 -26.95
CA ILE A 224 0.17 9.36 -27.73
C ILE A 224 -1.22 9.16 -27.17
N TYR A 225 -1.35 9.06 -25.85
CA TYR A 225 -2.65 8.86 -25.21
C TYR A 225 -3.65 9.96 -25.57
N CYS A 226 -3.25 11.24 -25.42
CA CYS A 226 -4.10 12.38 -25.76
C CYS A 226 -4.40 12.44 -27.26
N SER A 227 -3.40 12.19 -28.11
CA SER A 227 -3.52 12.22 -29.57
C SER A 227 -4.53 11.20 -30.08
N LEU A 228 -4.52 9.97 -29.53
CA LEU A 228 -5.42 8.90 -29.96
C LEU A 228 -6.87 9.09 -29.50
N LEU A 229 -7.08 9.71 -28.33
CA LEU A 229 -8.41 9.90 -27.76
C LEU A 229 -9.01 11.29 -28.05
N GLY A 230 -8.24 12.18 -28.67
CA GLY A 230 -8.67 13.54 -29.01
C GLY A 230 -9.08 14.38 -27.81
N ASN A 231 -8.60 14.03 -26.61
CA ASN A 231 -9.08 14.63 -25.37
C ASN A 231 -7.98 14.74 -24.31
N ASP A 232 -7.65 15.97 -23.93
CA ASP A 232 -6.71 16.28 -22.84
C ASP A 232 -7.35 16.12 -21.45
N SER A 233 -8.66 15.88 -21.39
CA SER A 233 -9.38 15.64 -20.15
C SER A 233 -9.14 14.23 -19.64
N TYR A 234 -8.89 14.11 -18.34
CA TYR A 234 -8.59 12.84 -17.70
C TYR A 234 -9.90 12.05 -17.44
N GLN A 235 -10.58 11.60 -18.49
CA GLN A 235 -11.97 11.06 -18.45
C GLN A 235 -12.17 9.81 -17.60
N LYS A 236 -11.12 9.00 -17.44
CA LYS A 236 -11.01 7.90 -16.48
C LYS A 236 -9.62 7.92 -15.89
N SER A 237 -9.45 8.68 -14.82
CA SER A 237 -8.15 8.80 -14.16
C SER A 237 -8.22 8.63 -12.67
N ILE A 238 -7.15 8.06 -12.13
CA ILE A 238 -6.83 8.18 -10.72
C ILE A 238 -5.77 9.24 -10.57
N LEU A 239 -6.07 10.23 -9.74
CA LEU A 239 -5.07 11.13 -9.21
C LEU A 239 -4.69 10.65 -7.81
N HIS A 240 -3.47 10.19 -7.62
CA HIS A 240 -2.89 9.99 -6.30
C HIS A 240 -2.20 11.28 -5.90
N TYR A 241 -2.52 11.83 -4.73
CA TYR A 241 -1.73 12.92 -4.17
C TYR A 241 -1.34 12.66 -2.73
N ARG A 242 -0.07 12.92 -2.42
CA ARG A 242 0.49 12.86 -1.08
C ARG A 242 0.46 14.24 -0.45
N ILE A 243 -0.09 14.37 0.75
CA ILE A 243 -0.04 15.63 1.50
C ILE A 243 1.21 15.63 2.37
N THR A 244 1.98 16.74 2.35
CA THR A 244 3.08 16.93 3.30
C THR A 244 2.54 16.93 4.73
N PRO A 245 3.07 16.11 5.65
CA PRO A 245 2.65 16.18 7.04
C PRO A 245 3.07 17.55 7.58
N ILE A 246 2.09 18.43 7.80
CA ILE A 246 2.29 19.73 8.43
C ILE A 246 2.88 19.46 9.82
N GLN A 247 4.19 19.68 10.00
CA GLN A 247 4.76 19.79 11.33
C GLN A 247 4.23 21.07 11.97
N ILE A 248 3.13 20.94 12.71
CA ILE A 248 2.66 22.02 13.56
C ILE A 248 3.65 22.11 14.72
N LEU A 249 4.50 23.14 14.71
CA LEU A 249 5.36 23.48 15.84
C LEU A 249 4.48 24.02 16.99
N LEU A 250 3.85 23.12 17.74
CA LEU A 250 3.21 23.47 19.01
C LEU A 250 4.31 23.64 20.06
N LYS A 251 4.46 24.87 20.57
CA LYS A 251 5.46 25.28 21.59
C LYS A 251 5.38 24.51 22.93
N THR A 252 4.51 23.51 23.06
CA THR A 252 4.39 22.68 24.27
C THR A 252 3.88 21.29 23.92
N GLY A 253 4.78 20.31 23.85
CA GLY A 253 4.48 18.88 24.04
C GLY A 253 3.86 18.14 22.85
N TRP A 254 4.46 16.99 22.52
CA TRP A 254 3.99 16.05 21.52
C TRP A 254 2.70 15.35 21.97
N ILE A 255 1.60 15.52 21.23
CA ILE A 255 0.45 14.62 21.27
C ILE A 255 0.02 14.36 19.82
N THR A 256 0.19 13.13 19.36
CA THR A 256 -0.40 12.61 18.12
C THR A 256 -1.92 12.53 18.29
N GLY A 257 -2.65 13.44 17.64
CA GLY A 257 -4.10 13.46 17.65
C GLY A 257 -4.63 14.24 16.46
N ALA A 258 -5.35 13.56 15.56
CA ALA A 258 -5.90 14.10 14.32
C ALA A 258 -6.72 15.37 14.55
N ALA A 259 -6.21 16.51 14.09
CA ALA A 259 -6.92 17.78 14.11
C ALA A 259 -7.60 18.03 12.74
N ASN A 260 -8.90 17.83 12.78
CA ASN A 260 -9.95 18.21 11.84
C ASN A 260 -9.70 19.56 11.12
N ILE A 261 -9.37 19.54 9.83
CA ILE A 261 -9.32 20.74 8.98
C ILE A 261 -10.74 21.00 8.45
N ARG A 262 -11.50 21.81 9.19
CA ARG A 262 -12.78 22.37 8.75
C ARG A 262 -12.55 23.82 8.33
N GLY A 263 -12.68 24.07 7.02
CA GLY A 263 -13.00 25.40 6.48
C GLY A 263 -11.91 26.08 5.64
N ARG A 264 -11.79 25.68 4.37
CA ARG A 264 -11.40 26.59 3.27
C ARG A 264 -11.55 26.00 1.86
N ILE A 265 -12.62 25.26 1.58
CA ILE A 265 -12.93 24.88 0.19
C ILE A 265 -14.43 25.02 -0.01
N GLY A 266 -14.82 26.07 -0.73
CA GLY A 266 -16.20 26.29 -1.15
C GLY A 266 -16.49 25.46 -2.40
N PHE A 267 -17.12 24.30 -2.22
CA PHE A 267 -17.87 23.60 -3.26
C PHE A 267 -19.13 22.96 -2.63
N PRO A 268 -20.31 22.98 -3.29
CA PRO A 268 -21.56 22.57 -2.68
C PRO A 268 -21.66 21.04 -2.64
N ILE A 269 -21.56 20.47 -1.44
CA ILE A 269 -21.76 19.04 -1.21
C ILE A 269 -23.27 18.73 -1.21
N SER A 270 -23.67 17.71 -2.00
CA SER A 270 -25.05 17.28 -2.17
C SER A 270 -25.74 16.94 -0.84
N LYS A 271 -27.07 17.17 -0.78
CA LYS A 271 -27.92 17.02 0.41
C LYS A 271 -27.89 15.62 1.06
N ALA A 272 -27.28 14.61 0.44
CA ALA A 272 -27.12 13.27 1.00
C ALA A 272 -26.13 13.24 2.19
N VAL A 273 -25.06 14.03 2.17
CA VAL A 273 -24.04 14.06 3.24
C VAL A 273 -24.57 14.74 4.51
N MET A 274 -25.47 15.72 4.36
CA MET A 274 -26.10 16.40 5.50
C MET A 274 -27.01 15.48 6.33
N ARG A 275 -27.56 14.41 5.75
CA ARG A 275 -28.49 13.50 6.46
C ARG A 275 -27.72 12.52 7.37
N TRP A 276 -26.52 12.13 6.98
CA TRP A 276 -25.63 11.29 7.79
C TRP A 276 -25.04 12.04 9.00
N GLN A 277 -24.73 13.33 8.84
CA GLN A 277 -24.15 14.13 9.93
C GLN A 277 -25.17 14.50 11.03
N ARG A 278 -26.47 14.51 10.69
CA ARG A 278 -27.55 14.78 11.67
C ARG A 278 -27.90 13.55 12.53
N ALA A 279 -27.58 12.34 12.08
CA ALA A 279 -27.76 11.10 12.85
C ALA A 279 -26.68 10.94 13.94
N LEU A 280 -25.43 11.33 13.65
CA LEU A 280 -24.31 11.24 14.59
C LEU A 280 -24.34 12.28 15.72
N ASN A 281 -24.98 13.44 15.53
CA ASN A 281 -25.12 14.44 16.60
C ASN A 281 -26.27 14.13 17.58
N LYS A 282 -27.21 13.24 17.25
CA LYS A 282 -28.28 12.82 18.17
C LYS A 282 -27.81 11.77 19.19
N SER A 283 -26.77 10.99 18.90
CA SER A 283 -26.24 9.98 19.83
C SER A 283 -25.31 10.57 20.91
N LYS A 284 -24.80 11.79 20.72
CA LYS A 284 -23.93 12.47 21.70
C LYS A 284 -24.66 13.33 22.75
N CYS A 285 -25.98 13.52 22.64
CA CYS A 285 -26.76 14.31 23.62
C CYS A 285 -27.46 13.47 24.71
N CYS A 286 -27.29 12.15 24.77
CA CYS A 286 -27.96 11.31 25.79
C CYS A 286 -27.01 10.55 26.74
N ALA A 287 -25.72 10.88 26.79
CA ALA A 287 -24.79 10.32 27.79
C ALA A 287 -24.16 11.47 28.59
N GLY A 288 -24.95 12.04 29.49
CA GLY A 288 -24.57 13.17 30.33
C GLY A 288 -25.60 13.43 31.42
N CYS A 289 -25.86 12.42 32.25
CA CYS A 289 -26.37 12.47 33.63
C CYS A 289 -25.85 11.23 34.35
#